data_AF-A0A0D3J636-F1
#
_entry.id   AF-A0A0D3J636-F1
#
_cell.length_a   1.000
_cell.length_b   1.000
_cell.length_c   1.000
_cell.angle_alpha   90.00
_cell.angle_beta   90.00
_cell.angle_gamma   90.00
#
_symmetry.space_group_name_H-M   'P 1'
#
loop_
_entity.id
_entity.type
_entity.pdbx_description
1 polymer ?
#
loop_
_entity_poly.entity_id
_entity_poly.type
_entity_poly.pdbx_seq_one_letter_code
_entity_poly.pdbx_strand_id
1 'polypeptide(L)' 'LPAKPKEIRKRFAEAARTQSQDDTTRAKGGDLGEVCGGDLPAELEEAARALAVNGVSQPIETERGAHLLLRTA' A
#
# COMPACT_ATOMS: atom_id res chain seq x y z
N LEU A 1 7.00 -17.24 13.06
CA LEU A 1 7.13 -17.21 11.58
C LEU A 1 6.39 -15.98 11.08
N PRO A 2 6.98 -15.14 10.20
CA PRO A 2 6.23 -14.06 9.58
C PRO A 2 5.01 -14.63 8.83
N ALA A 3 3.92 -13.87 8.78
CA ALA A 3 2.72 -14.28 8.06
C ALA A 3 3.02 -14.58 6.58
N LYS A 4 2.34 -15.57 6.00
CA LYS A 4 2.52 -15.92 4.58
C LYS A 4 2.12 -14.71 3.71
N PRO A 5 2.81 -14.44 2.58
CA PRO A 5 2.51 -13.29 1.71
C PRO A 5 1.04 -13.12 1.33
N LYS A 6 0.35 -14.23 1.02
CA LYS A 6 -1.09 -14.24 0.69
C LYS A 6 -1.97 -13.75 1.84
N GLU A 7 -1.60 -14.07 3.08
CA GLU A 7 -2.34 -13.66 4.28
C GLU A 7 -2.13 -12.16 4.58
N ILE A 8 -0.91 -11.65 4.38
CA ILE A 8 -0.60 -10.22 4.50
C ILE A 8 -1.47 -9.43 3.51
N ARG A 9 -1.48 -9.85 2.24
CA ARG A 9 -2.31 -9.22 1.19
C ARG A 9 -3.79 -9.22 1.56
N LYS A 10 -4.31 -10.34 2.07
CA LYS A 10 -5.72 -10.45 2.49
C LYS A 10 -6.05 -9.45 3.59
N ARG A 11 -5.26 -9.41 4.66
CA ARG A 11 -5.49 -8.49 5.80
C ARG A 11 -5.36 -7.03 5.39
N PHE A 12 -4.36 -6.71 4.56
CA PHE A 12 -4.18 -5.37 4.03
C PHE A 12 -5.39 -4.95 3.18
N ALA A 13 -5.88 -5.82 2.31
CA ALA A 13 -7.07 -5.54 1.50
C ALA A 13 -8.33 -5.35 2.35
N GLU A 14 -8.50 -6.12 3.43
CA GLU A 14 -9.61 -5.95 4.39
C GLU A 14 -9.51 -4.61 5.15
N ALA A 15 -8.31 -4.24 5.62
CA ALA A 15 -8.07 -2.95 6.24
C ALA A 15 -8.32 -1.80 5.26
N ALA A 16 -7.83 -1.90 4.03
CA ALA A 16 -8.04 -0.89 3.00
C ALA A 16 -9.54 -0.70 2.70
N ARG A 17 -10.31 -1.78 2.58
CA ARG A 17 -11.78 -1.72 2.37
C ARG A 17 -12.53 -1.02 3.50
N THR A 18 -12.05 -1.16 4.74
CA THR A 18 -12.78 -0.71 5.94
C THR A 18 -12.29 0.63 6.48
N GLN A 19 -11.03 0.99 6.24
CA GLN A 19 -10.37 2.14 6.88
C GLN A 19 -9.80 3.16 5.90
N SER A 20 -9.56 2.79 4.63
CA SER A 20 -8.99 3.74 3.66
C SER A 20 -9.99 4.87 3.37
N GLN A 21 -9.46 6.08 3.22
CA GLN A 21 -10.22 7.24 2.73
C GLN A 21 -10.09 7.41 1.20
N ASP A 22 -9.30 6.57 0.54
CA ASP A 22 -9.19 6.56 -0.92
C ASP A 22 -10.34 5.78 -1.55
N ASP A 23 -11.41 6.50 -1.93
CA ASP A 23 -12.59 5.90 -2.57
C ASP A 23 -12.29 5.19 -3.89
N THR A 24 -11.19 5.53 -4.58
CA THR A 24 -10.87 4.96 -5.89
C THR A 24 -10.38 3.51 -5.80
N THR A 25 -9.63 3.17 -4.74
CA THR A 25 -9.05 1.84 -4.55
C THR A 25 -9.61 1.09 -3.36
N ARG A 26 -10.29 1.76 -2.41
CA ARG A 26 -10.88 1.14 -1.20
C ARG A 26 -11.70 -0.09 -1.52
N ALA A 27 -12.62 -0.03 -2.48
CA ALA A 27 -13.46 -1.15 -2.88
C ALA A 27 -12.68 -2.33 -3.49
N LYS A 28 -11.47 -2.08 -3.99
CA LYS A 28 -10.54 -3.08 -4.53
C LYS A 28 -9.52 -3.56 -3.49
N GLY A 29 -9.60 -3.08 -2.25
CA GLY A 29 -8.63 -3.41 -1.21
C GLY A 29 -7.31 -2.66 -1.32
N GLY A 30 -7.34 -1.43 -1.83
CA GLY A 30 -6.15 -0.59 -1.97
C GLY A 30 -5.27 -0.97 -3.17
N ASP A 31 -5.78 -1.80 -4.08
CA ASP A 31 -5.05 -2.23 -5.26
C ASP A 31 -4.96 -1.09 -6.29
N LEU A 32 -3.74 -0.63 -6.53
CA LEU A 32 -3.38 0.39 -7.51
C LEU A 32 -3.07 -0.22 -8.89
N GLY A 33 -3.01 -1.55 -9.02
CA GLY A 33 -2.55 -2.23 -10.23
C GLY A 33 -1.04 -2.20 -10.37
N GLU A 34 -0.57 -2.13 -11.62
CA GLU A 34 0.84 -1.92 -11.93
C GLU A 34 1.18 -0.43 -11.75
N VAL A 35 2.22 -0.15 -10.98
CA VAL A 35 2.67 1.21 -10.66
C VAL A 35 4.05 1.42 -11.28
N CYS A 36 4.15 2.37 -12.19
CA CYS A 36 5.37 2.83 -12.83
C CYS A 36 5.96 4.05 -12.11
N GLY A 37 7.20 4.40 -12.44
CA GLY A 37 7.83 5.60 -11.89
C GLY A 37 7.08 6.87 -12.29
N GLY A 38 6.81 7.75 -11.32
CA GLY A 38 5.99 8.94 -11.50
C GLY A 38 4.47 8.76 -11.31
N ASP A 39 3.98 7.54 -11.11
CA ASP A 39 2.55 7.29 -10.82
C ASP A 39 2.18 7.65 -9.38
N LEU A 40 3.16 7.71 -8.48
CA LEU A 40 3.00 8.06 -7.07
C LEU A 40 3.66 9.41 -6.77
N PRO A 41 3.15 10.16 -5.77
CA PRO A 41 3.91 11.24 -5.14
C PRO A 41 5.30 10.76 -4.70
N ALA A 42 6.28 11.65 -4.76
CA ALA A 42 7.69 11.32 -4.57
C ALA A 42 7.95 10.59 -3.23
N GLU A 43 7.26 11.00 -2.17
CA GLU A 43 7.37 10.44 -0.82
C GLU A 43 6.87 8.98 -0.77
N LEU A 44 5.77 8.69 -1.46
CA LEU A 44 5.24 7.33 -1.57
C LEU A 44 6.09 6.47 -2.49
N GLU A 45 6.63 7.06 -3.57
CA GLU A 45 7.47 6.35 -4.52
C GLU A 45 8.80 5.92 -3.88
N GLU A 46 9.44 6.80 -3.11
CA GLU A 46 10.66 6.47 -2.37
C GLU A 46 10.41 5.32 -1.37
N ALA A 47 9.33 5.42 -0.59
CA ALA A 47 8.95 4.37 0.34
C ALA A 47 8.62 3.04 -0.35
N ALA A 48 7.91 3.07 -1.49
CA ALA A 48 7.60 1.88 -2.28
C ALA A 48 8.87 1.19 -2.79
N ARG A 49 9.86 1.96 -3.26
CA ARG A 49 11.15 1.41 -3.73
C ARG A 49 11.97 0.80 -2.59
N ALA A 50 11.93 1.40 -1.40
CA ALA A 50 12.66 0.91 -0.23
C ALA A 50 12.04 -0.37 0.37
N LEU A 51 10.77 -0.67 0.09
CA LEU A 51 10.10 -1.87 0.57
C LEU A 51 10.60 -3.13 -0.12
N ALA A 52 10.78 -4.20 0.67
CA ALA A 52 10.89 -5.54 0.13
C ALA A 52 9.56 -6.01 -0.47
N VAL A 53 9.60 -6.92 -1.44
CA VAL A 53 8.39 -7.54 -2.01
C VAL A 53 7.61 -8.25 -0.90
N ASN A 54 6.31 -7.98 -0.82
CA ASN A 54 5.38 -8.36 0.25
C ASN A 54 5.59 -7.64 1.60
N GLY A 55 6.43 -6.60 1.62
CA GLY A 55 6.61 -5.72 2.77
C GLY A 55 5.48 -4.69 2.87
N VAL A 56 5.12 -4.37 4.12
CA VAL A 56 4.21 -3.27 4.46
C VAL A 56 5.04 -2.12 5.01
N SER A 57 4.77 -0.90 4.58
CA SER A 57 5.47 0.29 5.09
C SER A 57 5.10 0.60 6.54
N GLN A 58 5.93 1.44 7.16
CA GLN A 58 5.47 2.28 8.26
C GLN A 58 4.48 3.34 7.71
N PRO A 59 3.70 4.03 8.56
CA PRO A 59 2.89 5.16 8.11
C PRO A 59 3.76 6.22 7.42
N ILE A 60 3.35 6.65 6.22
CA ILE A 60 4.00 7.69 5.44
C ILE A 60 3.10 8.91 5.47
N GLU A 61 3.57 9.99 6.10
CA GLU A 61 2.85 11.26 6.14
C GLU A 61 3.03 12.01 4.83
N THR A 62 1.93 12.50 4.28
CA THR A 62 1.89 13.37 3.09
C THR A 62 0.96 14.54 3.37
N GLU A 63 0.88 15.50 2.44
CA GLU A 63 -0.09 16.60 2.53
C GLU A 63 -1.55 16.13 2.56
N ARG A 64 -1.84 14.90 2.08
CA ARG A 64 -3.18 14.30 2.06
C ARG A 64 -3.47 13.43 3.30
N GLY A 65 -2.53 13.38 4.25
CA GLY A 65 -2.59 12.56 5.46
C GLY A 65 -1.65 11.36 5.41
N ALA A 66 -1.94 10.35 6.22
CA ALA A 66 -1.10 9.17 6.39
C ALA A 66 -1.47 8.05 5.39
N HIS A 67 -0.43 7.43 4.82
CA HIS A 67 -0.55 6.32 3.88
C HIS A 67 0.21 5.10 4.36
N LEU A 68 -0.35 3.92 4.08
CA LEU A 68 0.34 2.64 4.20
C LEU A 68 0.46 2.02 2.81
N LEU A 69 1.62 1.44 2.52
CA LEU A 69 1.90 0.76 1.26
C LEU A 69 2.13 -0.73 1.51
N LEU A 70 1.66 -1.56 0.60
CA LEU A 70 2.04 -2.97 0.48
C LEU A 70 2.64 -3.20 -0.90
N ARG A 71 3.92 -3.58 -0.95
CA ARG A 71 4.58 -3.89 -2.22
C ARG A 71 4.25 -5.31 -2.67
N THR A 72 3.71 -5.48 -3.87
CA THR A 72 3.26 -6.80 -4.36
C THR A 72 4.23 -7.47 -5.34
N ALA A 73 5.15 -6.74 -5.95
CA ALA A 73 6.19 -7.23 -6.87
C ALA A 73 7.49 -6.40 -6.75
#